data_AF-A0A509L271-F1
#
_entry.id   AF-A0A509L271-F1
#
_cell.length_a   1.000
_cell.length_b   1.000
_cell.length_c   1.000
_cell.angle_alpha   90.00
_cell.angle_beta   90.00
_cell.angle_gamma   90.00
#
_symmetry.space_group_name_H-M   'P 1'
#
loop_
_entity.id
_entity.type
_entity.pdbx_description
1 polymer ?
#
loop_
_entity_poly.entity_id
_entity_poly.type
_entity_poly.pdbx_seq_one_letter_code
_entity_poly.pdbx_strand_id
1 'polypeptide(L)'
;APRPKDVVFEAIKVPLGMVDSFGGESSSLAMDFVNDTERQILAEAEQKDVASMAESARKKLLRVIAEDGTLIQADYAARSDINRSSIVRYMQRLRKDHYLSGKTGNLKVSPKGMMWCKAEGSF
;
A
#
# COMPACT_ATOMS: atom_id res chain seq x y z
N ALA A 1 -35.94 -12.34 14.97
CA ALA A 1 -35.50 -10.93 14.90
C ALA A 1 -35.97 -10.34 13.57
N PRO A 2 -36.78 -9.27 13.55
CA PRO A 2 -37.24 -8.65 12.31
C PRO A 2 -36.13 -7.79 11.67
N ARG A 3 -36.06 -7.78 10.33
CA ARG A 3 -35.08 -7.05 9.51
C ARG A 3 -35.33 -5.53 9.57
N PRO A 4 -34.31 -4.66 9.48
CA PRO A 4 -34.53 -3.22 9.44
C PRO A 4 -35.22 -2.82 8.13
N LYS A 5 -36.26 -1.98 8.25
CA LYS A 5 -37.06 -1.44 7.14
C LYS A 5 -36.28 -0.39 6.38
N ASP A 6 -36.34 -0.46 5.06
CA ASP A 6 -35.80 0.54 4.13
C ASP A 6 -36.38 1.93 4.43
N VAL A 7 -35.50 2.91 4.64
CA VAL A 7 -35.88 4.31 4.83
C VAL A 7 -35.89 4.98 3.45
N VAL A 8 -37.08 5.28 2.94
CA VAL A 8 -37.26 6.11 1.74
C VAL A 8 -37.38 7.57 2.17
N PHE A 9 -36.46 8.41 1.70
CA PHE A 9 -36.53 9.86 1.89
C PHE A 9 -37.34 10.47 0.75
N GLU A 10 -38.50 11.05 1.07
CA GLU A 10 -39.26 11.88 0.13
C GLU A 10 -38.57 13.23 -0.06
N ALA A 11 -38.29 13.58 -1.32
CA ALA A 11 -37.69 14.86 -1.68
C ALA A 11 -38.78 15.95 -1.76
N ILE A 12 -38.70 16.95 -0.89
CA ILE A 12 -39.58 18.13 -0.93
C ILE A 12 -39.13 19.04 -2.08
N LYS A 13 -39.99 19.23 -3.08
CA LYS A 13 -39.73 20.09 -4.24
C LYS A 13 -40.22 21.51 -3.94
N VAL A 14 -39.29 22.43 -3.68
CA VAL A 14 -39.60 23.86 -3.48
C VAL A 14 -39.41 24.59 -4.81
N PRO A 15 -40.42 25.31 -5.35
CA PRO A 15 -40.27 26.06 -6.59
C PRO A 15 -39.52 27.37 -6.32
N LEU A 16 -38.27 27.46 -6.79
CA LEU A 16 -37.53 28.72 -6.84
C LEU A 16 -37.96 29.47 -8.11
N GLY A 17 -38.67 30.58 -7.92
CA GLY A 17 -39.09 31.46 -9.01
C GLY A 17 -37.87 32.01 -9.75
N MET A 18 -37.69 31.60 -11.00
CA MET A 18 -36.69 32.18 -11.89
C MET A 18 -37.27 33.45 -12.51
N VAL A 19 -36.71 34.59 -12.15
CA VAL A 19 -36.85 35.82 -12.93
C VAL A 19 -35.61 35.91 -13.81
N ASP A 20 -35.83 35.72 -15.10
CA ASP A 20 -34.86 35.92 -16.17
C ASP A 20 -34.54 37.42 -16.27
N SER A 21 -33.26 37.77 -16.17
CA SER A 21 -32.76 39.10 -16.50
C SER A 21 -31.35 38.96 -17.05
N PHE A 22 -31.30 38.93 -18.38
CA PHE A 22 -30.13 39.16 -19.20
C PHE A 22 -29.44 40.49 -18.83
N GLY A 23 -28.11 40.46 -18.68
CA GLY A 23 -27.25 41.64 -18.84
C GLY A 23 -26.26 41.88 -17.69
N GLY A 24 -25.00 41.45 -17.88
CA GLY A 24 -23.90 41.84 -17.01
C GLY A 24 -22.62 41.10 -17.39
N GLU A 25 -21.75 41.78 -18.12
CA GLU A 25 -20.47 41.24 -18.60
C GLU A 25 -19.48 40.96 -17.44
N SER A 26 -18.67 39.92 -17.65
CA SER A 26 -17.33 39.66 -17.09
C SER A 26 -17.18 39.23 -15.61
N SER A 27 -16.62 38.01 -15.49
CA SER A 27 -15.37 37.68 -14.77
C SER A 27 -15.47 36.72 -13.59
N SER A 28 -14.63 35.68 -13.69
CA SER A 28 -13.94 34.94 -12.63
C SER A 28 -14.75 34.02 -11.70
N LEU A 29 -14.54 32.70 -11.84
CA LEU A 29 -13.71 31.95 -10.89
C LEU A 29 -13.45 30.53 -11.42
N ALA A 30 -12.32 30.35 -12.12
CA ALA A 30 -11.75 29.02 -12.39
C ALA A 30 -10.63 28.77 -11.37
N MET A 31 -10.95 28.32 -10.15
CA MET A 31 -9.95 28.07 -9.11
C MET A 31 -10.33 26.99 -8.09
N ASP A 32 -11.02 25.89 -8.47
CA ASP A 32 -11.30 24.81 -7.49
C ASP A 32 -11.10 23.36 -7.98
N PHE A 33 -10.69 23.12 -9.23
CA PHE A 33 -10.47 21.76 -9.75
C PHE A 33 -9.01 21.31 -9.83
N VAL A 34 -8.04 22.17 -9.52
CA VAL A 34 -6.60 21.84 -9.67
C VAL A 34 -6.00 21.22 -8.39
N ASN A 35 -6.65 21.39 -7.23
CA ASN A 35 -6.04 21.00 -5.95
C ASN A 35 -6.24 19.52 -5.58
N ASP A 36 -7.37 18.90 -5.98
CA ASP A 36 -7.63 17.49 -5.65
C ASP A 36 -6.85 16.52 -6.53
N THR A 37 -6.63 16.85 -7.81
CA THR A 37 -5.86 15.99 -8.72
C THR A 37 -4.38 15.94 -8.33
N GLU A 38 -3.78 17.07 -7.94
CA GLU A 38 -2.39 17.10 -7.48
C GLU A 38 -2.21 16.37 -6.13
N ARG A 39 -3.16 16.52 -5.19
CA ARG A 39 -3.15 15.76 -3.93
C ARG A 39 -3.28 14.26 -4.15
N GLN A 40 -4.10 13.83 -5.12
CA GLN A 40 -4.28 12.43 -5.46
C GLN A 40 -3.03 11.86 -6.15
N ILE A 41 -2.41 12.60 -7.05
CA ILE A 41 -1.13 12.21 -7.70
C ILE A 41 -0.01 12.09 -6.66
N LEU A 42 0.09 13.02 -5.71
CA LEU A 42 1.09 12.97 -4.63
C LEU A 42 0.87 11.75 -3.72
N ALA A 43 -0.37 11.47 -3.32
CA ALA A 43 -0.69 10.30 -2.50
C ALA A 43 -0.41 8.97 -3.22
N GLU A 44 -0.66 8.90 -4.53
CA GLU A 44 -0.35 7.72 -5.35
C GLU A 44 1.17 7.54 -5.56
N ALA A 45 1.92 8.62 -5.72
CA ALA A 45 3.38 8.59 -5.82
C ALA A 45 4.02 8.15 -4.51
N GLU A 46 3.55 8.66 -3.38
CA GLU A 46 4.04 8.29 -2.04
C GLU A 46 3.73 6.82 -1.72
N GLN A 47 2.56 6.31 -2.11
CA GLN A 47 2.22 4.89 -1.96
C GLN A 47 3.11 3.98 -2.83
N LYS A 48 3.44 4.38 -4.06
CA LYS A 48 4.36 3.63 -4.93
C LYS A 48 5.75 3.55 -4.33
N ASP A 49 6.23 4.63 -3.73
CA ASP A 49 7.54 4.66 -3.08
C ASP A 49 7.59 3.76 -1.83
N VAL A 50 6.55 3.83 -0.98
CA VAL A 50 6.42 2.95 0.19
C VAL A 50 6.33 1.48 -0.19
N ALA A 51 5.59 1.14 -1.26
CA ALA A 51 5.49 -0.22 -1.76
C ALA A 51 6.82 -0.75 -2.29
N SER A 52 7.55 0.07 -3.04
CA SER A 52 8.89 -0.23 -3.56
C SER A 52 9.90 -0.45 -2.42
N MET A 53 9.92 0.44 -1.43
CA MET A 53 10.77 0.30 -0.25
C MET A 53 10.47 -0.99 0.53
N ALA A 54 9.18 -1.32 0.72
CA ALA A 54 8.78 -2.55 1.38
C ALA A 54 9.13 -3.81 0.57
N GLU A 55 9.17 -3.74 -0.75
CA GLU A 55 9.64 -4.83 -1.61
C GLU A 55 11.16 -5.03 -1.49
N SER A 56 11.93 -3.95 -1.58
CA SER A 56 13.38 -3.98 -1.40
C SER A 56 13.76 -4.54 -0.03
N ALA A 57 13.08 -4.10 1.03
CA ALA A 57 13.26 -4.61 2.39
C ALA A 57 12.98 -6.13 2.48
N ARG A 58 11.90 -6.61 1.85
CA ARG A 58 11.60 -8.05 1.79
C ARG A 58 12.67 -8.85 1.06
N LYS A 59 13.24 -8.32 -0.03
CA LYS A 59 14.35 -8.96 -0.76
C LYS A 59 15.65 -8.99 0.06
N LYS A 60 15.96 -7.91 0.78
CA LYS A 60 17.10 -7.87 1.73
C LYS A 60 16.94 -8.92 2.82
N LEU A 61 15.77 -8.98 3.44
CA LEU A 61 15.46 -10.01 4.45
C LEU A 61 15.63 -11.43 3.90
N LEU A 62 15.16 -11.68 2.68
CA LEU A 62 15.28 -12.98 2.05
C LEU A 62 16.75 -13.38 1.78
N ARG A 63 17.61 -12.42 1.42
CA ARG A 63 19.06 -12.64 1.29
C ARG A 63 19.70 -13.04 2.62
N VAL A 64 19.42 -12.32 3.70
CA VAL A 64 19.95 -12.65 5.03
C VAL A 64 19.51 -14.06 5.47
N ILE A 65 18.28 -14.45 5.18
CA ILE A 65 17.78 -15.82 5.47
C ILE A 65 18.46 -16.87 4.59
N ALA A 66 18.81 -16.53 3.35
CA ALA A 66 19.55 -17.44 2.46
C ALA A 66 20.98 -17.67 2.95
N GLU A 67 21.62 -16.64 3.50
CA GLU A 67 22.96 -16.71 4.08
C GLU A 67 22.97 -17.46 5.41
N ASP A 68 22.03 -17.14 6.30
CA ASP A 68 21.93 -17.75 7.63
C ASP A 68 20.47 -17.87 8.08
N GLY A 69 19.88 -19.03 7.74
CA GLY A 69 18.50 -19.37 8.07
C GLY A 69 18.26 -19.77 9.53
N THR A 70 19.31 -19.84 10.35
CA THR A 70 19.23 -20.28 11.75
C THR A 70 18.98 -19.14 12.73
N LEU A 71 19.13 -17.90 12.27
CA LEU A 71 18.99 -16.69 13.07
C LEU A 71 17.58 -16.52 13.66
N ILE A 72 17.51 -15.75 14.74
CA ILE A 72 16.26 -15.32 15.33
C ILE A 72 15.78 -14.00 14.71
N GLN A 73 14.49 -13.68 14.91
CA GLN A 73 13.87 -12.47 14.34
C GLN A 73 14.59 -11.17 14.68
N ALA A 74 15.17 -11.08 15.89
CA ALA A 74 15.92 -9.91 16.33
C ALA A 74 17.20 -9.70 15.50
N ASP A 75 17.89 -10.78 15.14
CA ASP A 75 19.13 -10.71 14.36
C ASP A 75 18.84 -10.37 12.90
N TYR A 76 17.75 -10.91 12.34
CA TYR A 76 17.29 -10.50 11.01
C TYR A 76 16.98 -9.00 10.95
N ALA A 77 16.34 -8.45 11.98
CA ALA A 77 16.06 -7.02 12.07
C ALA A 77 17.36 -6.19 12.03
N ALA A 78 18.36 -6.59 12.82
CA ALA A 78 19.64 -5.92 12.89
C ALA A 78 20.43 -5.99 11.58
N ARG A 79 20.48 -7.16 10.92
CA ARG A 79 21.25 -7.37 9.69
C ARG A 79 20.61 -6.77 8.44
N SER A 80 19.30 -6.65 8.41
CA SER A 80 18.57 -6.11 7.26
C SER A 80 18.23 -4.62 7.38
N ASP A 81 18.52 -4.01 8.53
CA ASP A 81 18.13 -2.63 8.88
C ASP A 81 16.60 -2.41 8.74
N ILE A 82 15.84 -3.40 9.23
CA ILE A 82 14.37 -3.41 9.17
C ILE A 82 13.83 -3.42 10.59
N ASN A 83 12.83 -2.58 10.84
CA ASN A 83 12.09 -2.58 12.11
C ASN A 83 11.57 -3.98 12.47
N ARG A 84 11.75 -4.38 13.74
CA ARG A 84 11.30 -5.69 14.25
C ARG A 84 9.81 -5.96 13.98
N SER A 85 8.96 -4.95 14.10
CA SER A 85 7.53 -5.04 13.81
C SER A 85 7.24 -5.34 12.33
N SER A 86 8.09 -4.86 11.42
CA SER A 86 7.97 -5.10 9.98
C SER A 86 8.50 -6.48 9.58
N ILE A 87 9.56 -6.97 10.23
CA ILE A 87 10.13 -8.31 10.00
C ILE A 87 9.06 -9.40 10.08
N VAL A 88 8.23 -9.38 11.13
CA VAL A 88 7.19 -10.41 11.32
C VAL A 88 6.20 -10.41 10.16
N ARG A 89 5.72 -9.23 9.75
CA ARG A 89 4.80 -9.09 8.61
C ARG A 89 5.46 -9.54 7.30
N TYR A 90 6.72 -9.18 7.09
CA TYR A 90 7.47 -9.56 5.90
C TYR A 90 7.71 -11.06 5.84
N MET A 91 8.10 -11.71 6.94
CA MET A 91 8.25 -13.16 7.01
C MET A 91 6.93 -13.90 6.74
N GLN A 92 5.82 -13.44 7.32
CA GLN A 92 4.49 -14.00 7.06
C GLN A 92 4.12 -13.87 5.58
N ARG A 93 4.38 -12.71 4.98
CA ARG A 93 4.12 -12.47 3.55
C ARG A 93 4.97 -13.37 2.67
N LEU A 94 6.27 -13.47 2.95
CA LEU A 94 7.20 -14.32 2.21
C LEU A 94 6.85 -15.81 2.31
N ARG A 95 6.32 -16.27 3.45
CA ARG A 95 5.78 -17.64 3.58
C ARG A 95 4.50 -17.82 2.75
N LYS A 96 3.57 -16.86 2.83
CA LYS A 96 2.32 -16.88 2.06
C LYS A 96 2.59 -16.94 0.55
N ASP A 97 3.60 -16.22 0.10
CA ASP A 97 3.98 -16.14 -1.32
C ASP A 97 4.92 -17.30 -1.76
N HIS A 98 5.16 -18.27 -0.87
CA HIS A 98 5.98 -19.47 -1.06
C HIS A 98 7.48 -19.19 -1.33
N TYR A 99 8.00 -18.07 -0.86
CA TYR A 99 9.42 -17.71 -0.94
C TYR A 99 10.25 -18.27 0.22
N LEU A 100 9.62 -18.58 1.35
CA LEU A 100 10.23 -19.16 2.54
C LEU A 100 9.53 -20.45 2.95
N SER A 101 10.31 -21.41 3.43
CA SER A 101 9.84 -22.63 4.07
C SER A 101 10.57 -22.87 5.40
N GLY A 102 10.05 -23.77 6.23
CA GLY A 102 10.66 -24.11 7.52
C GLY A 102 10.06 -23.39 8.73
N LYS A 103 10.60 -23.73 9.90
CA LYS A 103 10.16 -23.20 11.20
C LYS A 103 11.10 -22.09 11.65
N THR A 104 10.66 -21.26 12.59
CA THR A 104 11.51 -20.22 13.20
C THR A 104 12.78 -20.87 13.77
N GLY A 105 13.96 -20.35 13.41
CA GLY A 105 15.27 -20.93 13.75
C GLY A 105 15.79 -22.01 12.79
N ASN A 106 15.03 -22.35 11.74
CA ASN A 106 15.49 -23.18 10.63
C ASN A 106 14.70 -22.80 9.37
N LEU A 107 14.86 -21.55 8.97
CA LEU A 107 14.24 -21.01 7.77
C LEU A 107 15.08 -21.41 6.56
N LYS A 108 14.39 -21.77 5.47
CA LYS A 108 15.01 -22.07 4.19
C LYS A 108 14.34 -21.23 3.11
N VAL A 109 15.15 -20.65 2.25
CA VAL A 109 14.65 -19.92 1.08
C VAL A 109 14.28 -20.93 0.00
N SER A 110 13.09 -20.79 -0.59
CA SER A 110 12.66 -21.66 -1.67
C SER A 110 13.38 -21.31 -2.98
N PRO A 111 13.43 -22.21 -3.98
CA PRO A 111 13.98 -21.89 -5.30
C PRO A 111 13.32 -20.66 -5.93
N LYS A 112 12.01 -20.50 -5.71
CA LYS A 112 11.25 -19.32 -6.13
C LYS A 112 11.76 -18.04 -5.46
N GLY A 113 12.08 -18.09 -4.17
CA GLY A 113 12.66 -16.97 -3.42
C GLY A 113 14.05 -16.60 -3.94
N MET A 114 14.89 -17.60 -4.18
CA MET A 114 16.23 -17.39 -4.74
C MET A 114 16.18 -16.72 -6.11
N MET A 115 15.25 -17.14 -6.98
CA MET A 115 15.03 -16.51 -8.28
C MET A 115 14.55 -15.07 -8.16
N TRP A 116 13.64 -14.79 -7.21
CA TRP A 116 13.12 -13.44 -6.99
C TRP A 116 14.20 -12.46 -6.50
N CYS A 117 15.18 -12.93 -5.71
CA CYS A 117 16.35 -12.12 -5.37
C CYS A 117 17.31 -11.91 -6.56
N LYS A 118 17.44 -12.89 -7.47
CA LYS A 118 18.34 -12.79 -8.63
C LYS A 118 17.80 -11.92 -9.76
N ALA A 119 16.48 -11.76 -9.87
CA ALA A 119 15.83 -11.03 -10.95
C ALA A 119 16.13 -9.51 -10.99
N GLU A 120 16.74 -8.93 -9.94
CA GLU A 120 17.07 -7.49 -9.87
C GLU A 120 18.53 -7.13 -10.22
N GLY A 121 19.38 -8.09 -10.57
CA GLY A 121 20.70 -7.82 -11.14
C GLY A 121 21.89 -7.93 -10.17
N SER A 122 23.02 -8.35 -10.76
CA SER A 122 24.38 -8.52 -10.22
C SER A 122 24.63 -9.70 -9.27
N PHE A 123 25.13 -10.79 -9.87
CA PHE A 123 26.26 -11.53 -9.29
C PHE A 123 27.54 -10.71 -9.46
#